data_AF-A0A2G9P5V6-F1
#
_entry.id   AF-A0A2G9P5V6-F1
#
_cell.length_a   1.000
_cell.length_b   1.000
_cell.length_c   1.000
_cell.angle_alpha   90.00
_cell.angle_beta   90.00
_cell.angle_gamma   90.00
#
_symmetry.space_group_name_H-M   'P 1'
#
loop_
_entity.id
_entity.type
_entity.pdbx_description
1 polymer ?
#
loop_
_entity_poly.entity_id
_entity_poly.type
_entity_poly.pdbx_seq_one_letter_code
_entity_poly.pdbx_strand_id
1 'polypeptide(L)'
;MEEKTNSLTIEINEYLKTTPKEIIAPVFGVVVDCEGSINQYKLNRRIRVRMQNEKYLLEWKKLLKKVGISASINKGKQITQLTITSYQKFKKLKELSFNLNHQNKKNKFKKILLTYKKKQVIRNTAKKYYLNKLKKLNKKSTAKDFADRLNKKKRVISHYLKQLEKENLINVDKSQTTYLYSEKGLK
;
A
#
# COMPACT_ATOMS: atom_id res chain seq x y z
N MET A 1 23.56 12.83 -44.42
CA MET A 1 22.96 13.92 -43.64
C MET A 1 22.19 13.29 -42.49
N GLU A 2 22.74 13.29 -41.29
CA GLU A 2 21.99 12.90 -40.09
C GLU A 2 21.07 14.06 -39.72
N GLU A 3 19.76 13.90 -39.91
CA GLU A 3 18.78 14.82 -39.35
C GLU A 3 18.90 14.76 -37.82
N LYS A 4 19.44 15.83 -37.23
CA LYS A 4 19.33 16.06 -35.79
C LYS A 4 17.84 16.15 -35.46
N THR A 5 17.24 15.07 -35.00
CA THR A 5 15.93 15.10 -34.36
C THR A 5 16.01 16.08 -33.21
N ASN A 6 15.41 17.27 -33.38
CA ASN A 6 15.21 18.22 -32.30
C ASN A 6 14.46 17.50 -31.19
N SER A 7 15.16 17.14 -30.11
CA SER A 7 14.56 16.43 -28.99
C SER A 7 13.67 17.41 -28.23
N LEU A 8 12.36 17.30 -28.46
CA LEU A 8 11.36 18.04 -27.70
C LEU A 8 11.52 17.68 -26.21
N THR A 9 11.95 18.66 -25.42
CA THR A 9 12.11 18.49 -23.97
C THR A 9 10.76 18.74 -23.30
N ILE A 10 10.21 17.69 -22.69
CA ILE A 10 8.96 17.79 -21.93
C ILE A 10 9.24 18.45 -20.57
N GLU A 11 8.52 19.51 -20.24
CA GLU A 11 8.63 20.21 -18.96
C GLU A 11 7.26 20.40 -18.30
N ILE A 12 7.24 20.56 -16.97
CA ILE A 12 6.00 20.95 -16.30
C ILE A 12 5.74 22.44 -16.57
N ASN A 13 4.55 22.74 -17.10
CA ASN A 13 4.10 24.10 -17.32
C ASN A 13 4.19 24.93 -16.02
N GLU A 14 4.80 26.12 -16.09
CA GLU A 14 4.99 27.04 -14.97
C GLU A 14 3.69 27.37 -14.23
N TYR A 15 2.56 27.46 -14.96
CA TYR A 15 1.24 27.66 -14.36
C TYR A 15 0.96 26.63 -13.26
N LEU A 16 1.24 25.34 -13.50
CA LEU A 16 0.99 24.26 -12.55
C LEU A 16 1.84 24.39 -11.27
N LYS A 17 2.96 25.11 -11.32
CA LYS A 17 3.84 25.32 -10.16
C LYS A 17 3.25 26.34 -9.19
N THR A 18 2.45 27.29 -9.69
CA THR A 18 1.80 28.37 -8.93
C THR A 18 0.31 28.14 -8.69
N THR A 19 -0.33 27.17 -9.36
CA THR A 19 -1.78 26.94 -9.22
C THR A 19 -2.15 26.35 -7.84
N PRO A 20 -3.41 26.55 -7.40
CA PRO A 20 -4.03 25.81 -6.31
C PRO A 20 -3.72 24.30 -6.28
N LYS A 21 -3.52 23.78 -5.08
CA LYS A 21 -3.13 22.40 -4.81
C LYS A 21 -4.14 21.38 -5.34
N GLU A 22 -5.40 21.79 -5.46
CA GLU A 22 -6.55 21.01 -5.87
C GLU A 22 -6.41 20.49 -7.30
N ILE A 23 -5.71 21.21 -8.19
CA ILE A 23 -5.57 20.82 -9.60
C ILE A 23 -4.42 19.83 -9.86
N ILE A 24 -3.50 19.67 -8.90
CA ILE A 24 -2.30 18.83 -9.08
C ILE A 24 -2.68 17.37 -9.31
N ALA A 25 -3.62 16.83 -8.53
CA ALA A 25 -4.02 15.43 -8.64
C ALA A 25 -4.85 15.13 -9.91
N PRO A 26 -5.81 15.96 -10.34
CA PRO A 26 -6.47 15.83 -11.63
C PRO A 26 -5.49 15.82 -12.82
N VAL A 27 -4.57 16.80 -12.88
CA VAL A 27 -3.58 16.88 -13.97
C VAL A 27 -2.64 15.68 -13.93
N PHE A 28 -2.21 15.23 -12.74
CA PHE A 28 -1.43 14.00 -12.62
C PHE A 28 -2.21 12.77 -13.11
N GLY A 29 -3.54 12.75 -12.97
CA GLY A 29 -4.42 11.74 -13.56
C GLY A 29 -4.23 11.62 -15.07
N VAL A 30 -4.21 12.76 -15.77
CA VAL A 30 -3.96 12.83 -17.20
C VAL A 30 -2.57 12.29 -17.55
N VAL A 31 -1.54 12.67 -16.80
CA VAL A 31 -0.18 12.13 -17.00
C VAL A 31 -0.15 10.60 -16.82
N VAL A 32 -0.89 10.06 -15.85
CA VAL A 32 -1.00 8.62 -15.65
C VAL A 32 -1.78 7.94 -16.78
N ASP A 33 -2.78 8.60 -17.37
CA ASP A 33 -3.50 8.11 -18.54
C ASP A 33 -2.64 8.03 -19.79
N CYS A 34 -1.74 8.98 -19.99
CA CYS A 34 -0.80 8.93 -21.13
C CYS A 34 0.35 7.95 -20.84
N GLU A 35 1.17 8.25 -19.84
CA GLU A 35 2.48 7.61 -19.63
C GLU A 35 2.51 6.64 -18.44
N GLY A 36 1.42 6.59 -17.69
CA GLY A 36 1.34 5.82 -16.46
C GLY A 36 0.94 4.36 -16.65
N SER A 37 1.20 3.58 -15.62
CA SER A 37 0.70 2.22 -15.44
C SER A 37 0.18 2.04 -14.02
N ILE A 38 -0.89 1.26 -13.90
CA ILE A 38 -1.47 0.91 -12.60
C ILE A 38 -1.41 -0.60 -12.46
N ASN A 39 -0.71 -1.06 -11.42
CA ASN A 39 -0.60 -2.48 -11.09
C ASN A 39 -1.50 -2.79 -9.90
N GLN A 40 -2.34 -3.82 -10.06
CA GLN A 40 -3.20 -4.36 -9.01
C GLN A 40 -3.02 -5.88 -8.97
N TYR A 41 -1.93 -6.36 -8.37
CA TYR A 41 -1.69 -7.80 -8.24
C TYR A 41 -1.33 -8.19 -6.80
N LYS A 42 -2.15 -9.05 -6.19
CA LYS A 42 -1.98 -9.52 -4.80
C LYS A 42 -1.75 -8.37 -3.78
N LEU A 43 -0.49 -8.20 -3.34
CA LEU A 43 -0.04 -7.13 -2.44
C LEU A 43 0.71 -6.00 -3.18
N ASN A 44 1.12 -6.25 -4.42
CA ASN A 44 1.78 -5.28 -5.27
C ASN A 44 0.72 -4.35 -5.90
N ARG A 45 0.57 -3.18 -5.29
CA ARG A 45 -0.35 -2.13 -5.71
C ARG A 45 0.46 -0.85 -5.89
N ARG A 46 0.51 -0.34 -7.11
CA ARG A 46 1.30 0.85 -7.43
C ARG A 46 0.74 1.58 -8.64
N ILE A 47 0.89 2.90 -8.61
CA ILE A 47 0.83 3.76 -9.78
C ILE A 47 2.27 4.07 -10.16
N ARG A 48 2.61 4.00 -11.44
CA ARG A 48 3.96 4.26 -11.93
C ARG A 48 3.92 5.06 -13.21
N VAL A 49 4.76 6.08 -13.33
CA VAL A 49 5.07 6.78 -14.57
C VAL A 49 6.54 6.51 -14.90
N ARG A 50 6.85 6.18 -16.15
CA ARG A 50 8.21 5.85 -16.61
C ARG A 50 8.59 6.77 -17.75
N MET A 51 9.67 7.52 -17.63
CA MET A 51 10.14 8.45 -18.66
C MET A 51 11.67 8.54 -18.63
N GLN A 52 12.27 8.89 -19.77
CA GLN A 52 13.71 9.19 -19.84
C GLN A 52 14.02 10.53 -19.15
N ASN A 53 13.12 11.50 -19.25
CA ASN A 53 13.26 12.82 -18.63
C ASN A 53 13.13 12.75 -17.11
N GLU A 54 14.27 12.65 -16.42
CA GLU A 54 14.33 12.61 -14.96
C GLU A 54 13.81 13.91 -14.32
N LYS A 55 14.17 15.07 -14.88
CA LYS A 55 13.82 16.40 -14.35
C LYS A 55 12.30 16.52 -14.23
N TYR A 56 11.57 16.15 -15.28
CA TYR A 56 10.11 16.14 -15.31
C TYR A 56 9.50 15.29 -14.19
N LEU A 57 10.03 14.07 -13.97
CA LEU A 57 9.55 13.20 -12.90
C LEU A 57 9.89 13.74 -11.49
N LEU A 58 11.04 14.39 -11.33
CA LEU A 58 11.41 15.05 -10.07
C LEU A 58 10.50 16.23 -9.75
N GLU A 59 10.11 17.03 -10.76
CA GLU A 59 9.15 18.11 -10.58
C GLU A 59 7.77 17.57 -10.18
N TRP A 60 7.30 16.48 -10.83
CA TRP A 60 6.07 15.80 -10.43
C TRP A 60 6.12 15.29 -8.99
N LYS A 61 7.26 14.73 -8.56
CA LYS A 61 7.45 14.33 -7.16
C LYS A 61 7.31 15.52 -6.21
N LYS A 62 7.85 16.69 -6.54
CA LYS A 62 7.71 17.91 -5.73
C LYS A 62 6.25 18.36 -5.66
N LEU A 63 5.54 18.40 -6.78
CA LEU A 63 4.13 18.78 -6.83
C LEU A 63 3.24 17.82 -6.03
N LEU A 64 3.41 16.51 -6.21
CA LEU A 64 2.69 15.51 -5.43
C LEU A 64 2.97 15.64 -3.93
N LYS A 65 4.20 15.99 -3.53
CA LYS A 65 4.53 16.26 -2.13
C LYS A 65 3.76 17.46 -1.58
N LYS A 66 3.52 18.53 -2.38
CA LYS A 66 2.73 19.70 -1.95
C LYS A 66 1.30 19.33 -1.52
N VAL A 67 0.74 18.28 -2.13
CA VAL A 67 -0.58 17.73 -1.78
C VAL A 67 -0.50 16.54 -0.82
N GLY A 68 0.66 16.30 -0.21
CA GLY A 68 0.91 15.24 0.75
C GLY A 68 0.85 13.82 0.17
N ILE A 69 1.19 13.66 -1.11
CA ILE A 69 1.37 12.37 -1.77
C ILE A 69 2.87 12.16 -1.99
N SER A 70 3.48 11.30 -1.18
CA SER A 70 4.90 10.96 -1.36
C SER A 70 5.08 9.91 -2.48
N ALA A 71 5.93 10.23 -3.45
CA ALA A 71 6.34 9.33 -4.52
C ALA A 71 7.83 8.98 -4.39
N SER A 72 8.20 7.75 -4.78
CA SER A 72 9.60 7.34 -4.92
C SER A 72 10.06 7.53 -6.36
N ILE A 73 11.35 7.86 -6.52
CA ILE A 73 12.04 7.85 -7.80
C ILE A 73 13.03 6.71 -7.77
N ASN A 74 13.09 5.94 -8.84
CA ASN A 74 14.11 4.94 -9.05
C ASN A 74 14.71 5.17 -10.44
N LYS A 75 16.03 5.33 -10.50
CA LYS A 75 16.75 5.57 -11.74
C LYS A 75 17.21 4.23 -12.31
N GLY A 76 16.76 3.92 -13.53
CA GLY A 76 17.35 2.85 -14.33
C GLY A 76 18.42 3.40 -15.28
N LYS A 77 19.13 2.52 -15.98
CA LYS A 77 20.15 2.92 -16.97
C LYS A 77 19.62 3.79 -18.10
N GLN A 78 18.37 3.56 -18.53
CA GLN A 78 17.77 4.27 -19.67
C GLN A 78 16.43 4.95 -19.34
N ILE A 79 15.75 4.51 -18.28
CA ILE A 79 14.42 5.01 -17.92
C ILE A 79 14.39 5.27 -16.42
N THR A 80 13.90 6.46 -16.06
CA THR A 80 13.56 6.82 -14.70
C THR A 80 12.09 6.51 -14.42
N GLN A 81 11.78 6.09 -13.20
CA GLN A 81 10.41 5.80 -12.80
C GLN A 81 10.00 6.55 -11.54
N LEU A 82 8.84 7.22 -11.61
CA LEU A 82 8.12 7.73 -10.46
C LEU A 82 7.09 6.69 -10.03
N THR A 83 7.10 6.31 -8.75
CA THR A 83 6.19 5.30 -8.22
C THR A 83 5.46 5.79 -6.97
N ILE A 84 4.15 5.59 -6.93
CA ILE A 84 3.32 5.80 -5.73
C ILE A 84 2.90 4.43 -5.21
N THR A 85 3.34 4.14 -3.99
CA THR A 85 2.94 2.96 -3.22
C THR A 85 2.34 3.42 -1.90
N SER A 86 1.15 2.90 -1.57
CA SER A 86 0.42 2.98 -0.29
C SER A 86 -1.05 3.24 -0.54
N TYR A 87 -1.91 2.52 0.19
CA TYR A 87 -3.35 2.74 0.14
C TYR A 87 -3.76 4.15 0.62
N GLN A 88 -3.11 4.68 1.66
CA GLN A 88 -3.42 6.04 2.15
C GLN A 88 -3.25 7.07 1.03
N LYS A 89 -2.20 6.92 0.22
CA LYS A 89 -1.94 7.78 -0.93
C LYS A 89 -2.97 7.60 -2.04
N PHE A 90 -3.40 6.37 -2.32
CA PHE A 90 -4.47 6.12 -3.30
C PHE A 90 -5.82 6.69 -2.84
N LYS A 91 -6.14 6.60 -1.54
CA LYS A 91 -7.33 7.23 -0.97
C LYS A 91 -7.25 8.74 -1.10
N LYS A 92 -6.12 9.34 -0.72
CA LYS A 92 -5.88 10.78 -0.85
C LYS A 92 -5.96 11.28 -2.29
N LEU A 93 -5.39 10.53 -3.24
CA LEU A 93 -5.56 10.81 -4.66
C LEU A 93 -7.03 10.89 -5.05
N LYS A 94 -7.85 9.91 -4.64
CA LYS A 94 -9.30 9.93 -4.90
C LYS A 94 -9.99 11.14 -4.27
N GLU A 95 -9.63 11.50 -3.03
CA GLU A 95 -10.18 12.67 -2.33
C GLU A 95 -9.82 13.99 -3.03
N LEU A 96 -8.66 14.04 -3.69
CA LEU A 96 -8.19 15.17 -4.48
C LEU A 96 -8.62 15.07 -5.96
N SER A 97 -9.74 14.43 -6.27
CA SER A 97 -10.29 14.35 -7.63
C SER A 97 -9.34 13.75 -8.69
N PHE A 98 -8.42 12.84 -8.30
CA PHE A 98 -7.63 12.05 -9.25
C PHE A 98 -8.56 11.16 -10.08
N ASN A 99 -8.73 11.54 -11.34
CA ASN A 99 -9.58 10.85 -12.30
C ASN A 99 -8.76 10.29 -13.45
N LEU A 100 -9.25 9.18 -14.00
CA LEU A 100 -8.64 8.47 -15.12
C LEU A 100 -9.71 8.28 -16.19
N ASN A 101 -9.38 8.66 -17.42
CA ASN A 101 -10.17 8.49 -18.63
C ASN A 101 -9.87 7.12 -19.26
N HIS A 102 -8.64 6.60 -19.15
CA HIS A 102 -8.33 5.29 -19.70
C HIS A 102 -9.04 4.20 -18.89
N GLN A 103 -10.04 3.55 -19.50
CA GLN A 103 -10.96 2.63 -18.82
C GLN A 103 -10.26 1.49 -18.06
N ASN A 104 -9.25 0.85 -18.66
CA ASN A 104 -8.47 -0.19 -17.98
C ASN A 104 -7.71 0.32 -16.74
N LYS A 105 -7.09 1.51 -16.80
CA LYS A 105 -6.37 2.12 -15.67
C LYS A 105 -7.37 2.50 -14.57
N LYS A 106 -8.48 3.14 -14.94
CA LYS A 106 -9.61 3.47 -14.05
C LYS A 106 -10.13 2.25 -13.29
N ASN A 107 -10.37 1.14 -14.01
CA ASN A 107 -10.85 -0.11 -13.41
C ASN A 107 -9.83 -0.72 -12.43
N LYS A 108 -8.53 -0.71 -12.77
CA LYS A 108 -7.48 -1.18 -11.86
C LYS A 108 -7.39 -0.31 -10.61
N PHE A 109 -7.48 1.02 -10.74
CA PHE A 109 -7.49 1.94 -9.60
C PHE A 109 -8.70 1.71 -8.68
N LYS A 110 -9.90 1.57 -9.24
CA LYS A 110 -11.12 1.21 -8.48
C LYS A 110 -10.95 -0.11 -7.72
N LYS A 111 -10.39 -1.14 -8.36
CA LYS A 111 -10.09 -2.44 -7.72
C LYS A 111 -9.07 -2.32 -6.58
N ILE A 112 -8.05 -1.47 -6.70
CA ILE A 112 -7.10 -1.20 -5.60
C ILE A 112 -7.84 -0.71 -4.36
N LEU A 113 -8.73 0.27 -4.53
CA LEU A 113 -9.47 0.87 -3.42
C LEU A 113 -10.41 -0.14 -2.74
N LEU A 114 -11.19 -0.89 -3.52
CA LEU A 114 -12.14 -1.87 -3.01
C LEU A 114 -11.44 -3.06 -2.31
N THR A 115 -10.43 -3.63 -2.96
CA THR A 115 -9.77 -4.83 -2.43
C THR A 115 -8.92 -4.57 -1.19
N TYR A 116 -8.47 -3.33 -0.96
CA TYR A 116 -7.77 -3.00 0.28
C TYR A 116 -8.73 -3.04 1.47
N LYS A 117 -9.89 -2.36 1.37
CA LYS A 117 -10.93 -2.36 2.41
C LYS A 117 -11.36 -3.79 2.75
N LYS A 118 -11.66 -4.63 1.74
CA LYS A 118 -12.02 -6.04 1.95
C LYS A 118 -10.94 -6.83 2.72
N LYS A 119 -9.66 -6.68 2.34
CA LYS A 119 -8.56 -7.37 3.05
C LYS A 119 -8.36 -6.87 4.48
N GLN A 120 -8.55 -5.58 4.74
CA GLN A 120 -8.47 -5.02 6.10
C GLN A 120 -9.59 -5.55 6.99
N VAL A 121 -10.82 -5.63 6.45
CA VAL A 121 -11.95 -6.28 7.14
C VAL A 121 -11.63 -7.74 7.43
N ILE A 122 -11.17 -8.52 6.44
CA ILE A 122 -10.79 -9.93 6.63
C ILE A 122 -9.68 -10.09 7.69
N ARG A 123 -8.68 -9.21 7.69
CA ARG A 123 -7.62 -9.23 8.72
C ARG A 123 -8.17 -8.94 10.10
N ASN A 124 -9.02 -7.93 10.23
CA ASN A 124 -9.65 -7.59 11.50
C ASN A 124 -10.59 -8.72 11.97
N THR A 125 -11.31 -9.39 11.08
CA THR A 125 -12.14 -10.55 11.43
C THR A 125 -11.29 -11.74 11.86
N ALA A 126 -10.17 -12.02 11.18
CA ALA A 126 -9.25 -13.09 11.58
C ALA A 126 -8.63 -12.80 12.95
N LYS A 127 -8.18 -11.57 13.17
CA LYS A 127 -7.66 -11.09 14.47
C LYS A 127 -8.69 -11.27 15.59
N LYS A 128 -9.93 -10.77 15.39
CA LYS A 128 -11.04 -10.95 16.33
C LYS A 128 -11.35 -12.44 16.57
N TYR A 129 -11.32 -13.27 15.52
CA TYR A 129 -11.56 -14.70 15.61
C TYR A 129 -10.54 -15.38 16.54
N TYR A 130 -9.24 -15.19 16.32
CA TYR A 130 -8.20 -15.81 17.15
C TYR A 130 -8.19 -15.27 18.57
N LEU A 131 -8.41 -13.96 18.75
CA LEU A 131 -8.55 -13.36 20.07
C LEU A 131 -9.71 -14.00 20.84
N ASN A 132 -10.91 -14.07 20.25
CA ASN A 132 -12.08 -14.68 20.88
C ASN A 132 -11.87 -16.18 21.19
N LYS A 133 -11.13 -16.90 20.35
CA LYS A 133 -10.80 -18.31 20.63
C LYS A 133 -9.82 -18.46 21.78
N LEU A 134 -8.84 -17.56 21.93
CA LEU A 134 -7.99 -17.52 23.13
C LEU A 134 -8.79 -17.17 24.38
N LYS A 135 -9.71 -16.19 24.31
CA LYS A 135 -10.59 -15.84 25.43
C LYS A 135 -11.40 -17.04 25.92
N LYS A 136 -12.04 -17.75 24.98
CA LYS A 136 -12.83 -18.96 25.26
C LYS A 136 -11.99 -20.11 25.82
N LEU A 137 -10.69 -20.16 25.49
CA LEU A 137 -9.81 -21.19 26.01
C LEU A 137 -9.55 -21.00 27.51
N ASN A 138 -9.56 -19.74 27.99
CA ASN A 138 -9.38 -19.34 29.39
C ASN A 138 -8.20 -20.04 30.10
N LYS A 139 -7.11 -20.30 29.36
CA LYS A 139 -5.86 -20.86 29.88
C LYS A 139 -4.68 -20.48 28.99
N LYS A 140 -3.48 -20.57 29.56
CA LYS A 140 -2.22 -20.52 28.81
C LYS A 140 -2.14 -21.70 27.85
N SER A 141 -1.71 -21.45 26.61
CA SER A 141 -1.59 -22.49 25.58
C SER A 141 -0.38 -22.26 24.70
N THR A 142 0.30 -23.33 24.30
CA THR A 142 1.33 -23.22 23.27
C THR A 142 0.68 -22.95 21.91
N ALA A 143 1.47 -22.43 20.96
CA ALA A 143 1.02 -22.28 19.58
C ALA A 143 0.69 -23.62 18.91
N LYS A 144 1.25 -24.75 19.37
CA LYS A 144 0.96 -26.09 18.85
C LYS A 144 -0.42 -26.54 19.33
N ASP A 145 -0.65 -26.53 20.64
CA ASP A 145 -1.93 -26.95 21.24
C ASP A 145 -3.09 -26.10 20.73
N PHE A 146 -2.86 -24.81 20.53
CA PHE A 146 -3.88 -23.91 19.99
C PHE A 146 -4.16 -24.19 18.50
N ALA A 147 -3.16 -24.66 17.74
CA ALA A 147 -3.36 -25.09 16.37
C ALA A 147 -4.16 -26.39 16.28
N ASP A 148 -3.83 -27.36 17.12
CA ASP A 148 -4.48 -28.66 17.17
C ASP A 148 -5.97 -28.49 17.53
N ARG A 149 -6.27 -27.66 18.54
CA ARG A 149 -7.66 -27.32 18.93
C ARG A 149 -8.48 -26.63 17.84
N LEU A 150 -7.83 -25.82 16.99
CA LEU A 150 -8.51 -25.11 15.92
C LEU A 150 -8.51 -25.88 14.60
N ASN A 151 -7.91 -27.07 14.57
CA ASN A 151 -7.63 -27.83 13.35
C ASN A 151 -6.97 -26.96 12.27
N LYS A 152 -5.88 -26.27 12.64
CA LYS A 152 -5.10 -25.38 11.77
C LYS A 152 -3.62 -25.72 11.84
N LYS A 153 -2.89 -25.38 10.77
CA LYS A 153 -1.42 -25.49 10.75
C LYS A 153 -0.80 -24.55 11.79
N LYS A 154 0.11 -25.06 12.64
CA LYS A 154 0.89 -24.30 13.64
C LYS A 154 1.45 -22.98 13.10
N ARG A 155 2.06 -23.00 11.90
CA ARG A 155 2.58 -21.80 11.21
C ARG A 155 1.56 -20.66 11.11
N VAL A 156 0.31 -20.97 10.78
CA VAL A 156 -0.76 -19.97 10.61
C VAL A 156 -1.10 -19.36 11.97
N ILE A 157 -1.24 -20.20 12.99
CA ILE A 157 -1.51 -19.77 14.36
C ILE A 157 -0.38 -18.91 14.90
N SER A 158 0.88 -19.35 14.77
CA SER A 158 2.05 -18.58 15.20
C SER A 158 2.12 -17.21 14.54
N HIS A 159 1.75 -17.08 13.26
CA HIS A 159 1.68 -15.78 12.58
C HIS A 159 0.68 -14.83 13.24
N TYR A 160 -0.54 -15.30 13.52
CA TYR A 160 -1.57 -14.47 14.14
C TYR A 160 -1.29 -14.18 15.62
N LEU A 161 -0.76 -15.14 16.38
CA LEU A 161 -0.36 -14.92 17.77
C LEU A 161 0.75 -13.86 17.88
N LYS A 162 1.78 -13.92 17.03
CA LYS A 162 2.82 -12.87 16.96
C LYS A 162 2.26 -11.49 16.60
N GLN A 163 1.26 -11.42 15.73
CA GLN A 163 0.57 -10.16 15.42
C GLN A 163 -0.20 -9.62 16.63
N LEU A 164 -0.96 -10.48 17.31
CA LEU A 164 -1.71 -10.12 18.51
C LEU A 164 -0.79 -9.68 19.66
N GLU A 165 0.37 -10.34 19.84
CA GLU A 165 1.42 -9.95 20.78
C GLU A 165 1.99 -8.58 20.43
N LYS A 166 2.41 -8.36 19.18
CA LYS A 166 2.99 -7.09 18.72
C LYS A 166 2.03 -5.91 18.92
N GLU A 167 0.74 -6.17 18.84
CA GLU A 167 -0.32 -5.19 19.06
C GLU A 167 -0.79 -5.10 20.52
N ASN A 168 -0.12 -5.79 21.45
CA ASN A 168 -0.42 -5.82 22.88
C ASN A 168 -1.87 -6.21 23.18
N LEU A 169 -2.37 -7.28 22.56
CA LEU A 169 -3.75 -7.77 22.77
C LEU A 169 -3.86 -9.09 23.51
N ILE A 170 -2.73 -9.77 23.68
CA ILE A 170 -2.60 -11.04 24.39
C ILE A 170 -1.33 -10.99 25.23
N ASN A 171 -1.25 -11.86 26.23
CA ASN A 171 -0.05 -12.05 27.04
C ASN A 171 0.77 -13.22 26.47
N VAL A 172 2.10 -13.09 26.53
CA VAL A 172 3.04 -14.13 26.11
C VAL A 172 4.03 -14.38 27.24
N ASP A 173 4.01 -15.60 27.75
CA ASP A 173 4.99 -16.09 28.72
C ASP A 173 6.21 -16.64 27.96
N LYS A 174 7.35 -15.98 28.14
CA LYS A 174 8.63 -16.31 27.47
C LYS A 174 9.61 -17.01 28.40
N SER A 175 9.20 -17.31 29.64
CA SER A 175 10.06 -17.99 30.63
C SER A 175 10.39 -19.43 30.22
N GLN A 176 9.56 -20.04 29.37
CA GLN A 176 9.73 -21.40 28.88
C GLN A 176 10.31 -21.45 27.47
N THR A 177 10.98 -22.56 27.13
CA THR A 177 11.46 -22.87 25.78
C THR A 177 10.36 -22.81 24.73
N THR A 178 9.12 -23.14 25.12
CA THR A 178 7.93 -22.95 24.29
C THR A 178 7.07 -21.81 24.84
N TYR A 179 6.86 -20.78 24.04
CA TYR A 179 6.05 -19.63 24.44
C TYR A 179 4.59 -20.02 24.68
N LEU A 180 4.05 -19.56 25.82
CA LEU A 180 2.66 -19.75 26.19
C LEU A 180 1.89 -18.46 25.95
N TYR A 181 0.76 -18.58 25.25
CA TYR A 181 -0.10 -17.46 24.87
C TYR A 181 -1.40 -17.50 25.68
N SER A 182 -1.87 -16.35 26.13
CA SER A 182 -3.12 -16.21 26.90
C SER A 182 -3.81 -14.87 26.66
N GLU A 183 -5.08 -14.75 27.04
CA GLU A 183 -5.76 -13.45 27.06
C GLU A 183 -5.09 -12.49 28.06
N LYS A 184 -5.11 -11.20 27.75
CA LYS A 184 -4.78 -10.16 28.73
C LYS A 184 -5.67 -10.26 29.96
N GLY A 185 -5.06 -10.30 31.14
CA GLY A 185 -5.77 -10.39 32.43
C GLY A 185 -6.00 -11.81 32.92
N LEU A 186 -5.63 -12.83 32.14
CA LEU A 186 -5.49 -14.18 32.65
C LEU A 186 -4.31 -14.21 33.63
N LYS A 187 -4.59 -14.31 34.94
CA LYS A 187 -3.59 -14.49 36.00
C LYS A 187 -3.05 -15.92 35.95
#